data_AF-A0A6P6TEM3-F1
#
_entry.id   AF-A0A6P6TEM3-F1
#
_cell.length_a   1.000
_cell.length_b   1.000
_cell.length_c   1.000
_cell.angle_alpha   90.00
_cell.angle_beta   90.00
_cell.angle_gamma   90.00
#
_symmetry.space_group_name_H-M   'P 1'
#
loop_
_entity.id
_entity.type
_entity.pdbx_description
1 polymer ?
#
loop_
_entity_poly.entity_id
_entity_poly.type
_entity_poly.pdbx_seq_one_letter_code
_entity_poly.pdbx_strand_id
1 'polypeptide(L)'
;MARQHLAIYQACEDDGCEESTILVAMEAAIADGVNVLSLSLGGQEEPYFADEIAIGAFRAIQNGIIVSCAAGNGGPFHGTLLNTAPWILTVGVSTIDRSFRSIAVLGNNSQFDGVSVHQPKVLSRTLIPLVRLAARKCARGTLNKTLVVGKVVLYKADEPFETFNLRQGIRDADGAAIIVVNGDTDLCATSPQVDVIPTTIVSLVVGEAIKEYINSTFAPTAMIAFEGVSILAAWPSFVDNSKNSTASFKLQCGTSMSTPHLSGIAALIQSLHPDWSPAAVKSAIMTSADFLNHDGSLILDERMLLANLFAIGAGHVNPARVADAGLVYDIHPEDYLQYLCGFNTCVLGSDTQTYRRTAMNVDKTYLVYNNLITSIPRIDIVVYPTVLRFTRMNQKITYQISFKEQTGSKMLLTCRAHRLELKAALCEKSHFD
;
A
#
# COMPACT_ATOMS: atom_id res chain seq x y z
N MET A 1 -4.35 26.26 14.45
CA MET A 1 -4.03 25.10 13.61
C MET A 1 -2.53 24.97 13.55
N ALA A 2 -1.96 23.86 14.01
CA ALA A 2 -0.56 23.55 13.71
C ALA A 2 -0.45 23.36 12.19
N ARG A 3 0.45 24.10 11.54
CA ARG A 3 0.79 23.93 10.12
C ARG A 3 2.11 23.17 10.08
N GLN A 4 2.16 22.07 9.33
CA GLN A 4 3.39 21.33 9.13
C GLN A 4 4.28 22.07 8.11
N HIS A 5 5.59 22.01 8.31
CA HIS A 5 6.58 22.54 7.38
C HIS A 5 7.11 21.39 6.51
N LEU A 6 7.48 21.70 5.27
CA LEU A 6 8.02 20.71 4.34
C LEU A 6 9.51 21.00 4.11
N ALA A 7 10.34 19.97 4.30
CA ALA A 7 11.73 19.93 3.86
C ALA A 7 11.86 18.85 2.79
N ILE A 8 12.50 19.18 1.67
CA ILE A 8 12.60 18.29 0.50
C ILE A 8 14.05 17.89 0.33
N TYR A 9 14.30 16.58 0.35
CA TYR A 9 15.61 15.99 0.10
C TYR A 9 15.50 15.13 -1.14
N GLN A 10 16.13 15.56 -2.23
CA GLN A 10 16.11 14.81 -3.48
C GLN A 10 17.09 13.64 -3.38
N ALA A 11 16.56 12.42 -3.42
CA ALA A 11 17.36 11.18 -3.36
C ALA A 11 17.20 10.29 -4.61
N CYS A 12 16.43 10.77 -5.59
CA CYS A 12 16.16 10.06 -6.83
C CYS A 12 16.41 10.98 -8.02
N GLU A 13 16.92 10.39 -9.09
CA GLU A 13 17.09 10.98 -10.41
C GLU A 13 16.27 10.20 -11.45
N ASP A 14 16.43 10.53 -12.73
CA ASP A 14 15.65 9.93 -13.82
C ASP A 14 15.92 8.43 -14.01
N ASP A 15 17.09 7.94 -13.59
CA ASP A 15 17.53 6.55 -13.73
C ASP A 15 17.30 5.70 -12.47
N GLY A 16 16.84 6.30 -11.37
CA GLY A 16 16.46 5.60 -10.16
C GLY A 16 16.81 6.35 -8.88
N CYS A 17 16.74 5.62 -7.77
CA CYS A 17 17.13 6.10 -6.45
C CYS A 17 18.30 5.26 -5.96
N GLU A 18 19.52 5.81 -5.94
CA GLU A 18 20.69 5.10 -5.44
C GLU A 18 20.61 4.98 -3.91
N GLU A 19 20.83 3.77 -3.38
CA GLU A 19 20.76 3.48 -1.93
C GLU A 19 21.70 4.38 -1.11
N SER A 20 22.90 4.65 -1.63
CA SER A 20 23.87 5.56 -1.02
C SER A 20 23.32 7.00 -0.90
N THR A 21 22.65 7.49 -1.93
CA THR A 21 22.05 8.83 -1.98
C THR A 21 20.84 8.93 -1.05
N ILE A 22 20.03 7.87 -0.97
CA ILE A 22 18.94 7.78 0.01
C ILE A 22 19.47 7.91 1.43
N LEU A 23 20.53 7.17 1.78
CA LEU A 23 21.12 7.23 3.11
C LEU A 23 21.64 8.64 3.46
N VAL A 24 22.36 9.27 2.53
CA VAL A 24 22.85 10.66 2.71
C VAL A 24 21.71 11.65 2.90
N ALA A 25 20.63 11.53 2.12
CA ALA A 25 19.44 12.37 2.26
C ALA A 25 18.75 12.17 3.62
N MET A 26 18.66 10.93 4.11
CA MET A 26 18.14 10.64 5.44
C MET A 26 19.04 11.24 6.54
N GLU A 27 20.36 11.13 6.42
CA GLU A 27 21.28 11.73 7.40
C GLU A 27 21.17 13.26 7.45
N ALA A 28 21.06 13.91 6.30
CA ALA A 28 20.83 15.36 6.23
C ALA A 28 19.51 15.74 6.92
N ALA A 29 18.43 15.00 6.65
CA ALA A 29 17.14 15.25 7.28
C ALA A 29 17.14 15.03 8.79
N ILE A 30 17.86 14.01 9.28
CA ILE A 30 18.06 13.77 10.71
C ILE A 30 18.83 14.95 11.33
N ALA A 31 19.90 15.41 10.69
CA ALA A 31 20.70 16.54 11.17
C ALA A 31 19.91 17.86 11.21
N ASP A 32 19.01 18.06 10.25
CA ASP A 32 18.10 19.21 10.19
C ASP A 32 16.95 19.12 11.22
N GLY A 33 16.82 18.00 11.93
CA GLY A 33 15.86 17.84 13.03
C GLY A 33 14.41 17.70 12.56
N VAL A 34 14.17 17.05 11.42
CA VAL A 34 12.80 16.78 10.95
C VAL A 34 12.03 15.90 11.93
N ASN A 35 10.71 16.04 11.99
CA ASN A 35 9.87 15.23 12.88
C ASN A 35 9.46 13.88 12.27
N VAL A 36 9.22 13.87 10.95
CA VAL A 36 8.75 12.70 10.21
C VAL A 36 9.49 12.62 8.88
N LEU A 37 9.93 11.42 8.53
CA LEU A 37 10.46 11.06 7.22
C LEU A 37 9.40 10.29 6.42
N SER A 38 9.11 10.77 5.21
CA SER A 38 8.15 10.17 4.28
C SER A 38 8.87 9.64 3.05
N LEU A 39 9.05 8.32 2.96
CA LEU A 39 9.84 7.66 1.92
C LEU A 39 8.95 6.78 1.04
N SER A 40 8.53 7.31 -0.10
CA SER A 40 7.75 6.59 -1.10
C SER A 40 8.63 5.77 -2.05
N LEU A 41 9.65 5.10 -1.50
CA LEU A 41 10.69 4.33 -2.20
C LEU A 41 11.03 3.05 -1.43
N GLY A 42 11.72 2.12 -2.08
CA GLY A 42 12.13 0.84 -1.51
C GLY A 42 13.13 0.12 -2.42
N GLY A 43 14.04 -0.63 -1.82
CA GLY A 43 15.06 -1.42 -2.52
C GLY A 43 14.68 -2.89 -2.65
N GLN A 44 15.66 -3.74 -2.97
CA GLN A 44 15.49 -5.19 -2.88
C GLN A 44 15.41 -5.65 -1.42
N GLU A 45 14.86 -6.84 -1.18
CA GLU A 45 14.84 -7.40 0.18
C GLU A 45 16.25 -7.87 0.56
N GLU A 46 16.93 -7.06 1.37
CA GLU A 46 18.22 -7.38 1.97
C GLU A 46 18.10 -7.56 3.50
N PRO A 47 19.04 -8.26 4.14
CA PRO A 47 19.15 -8.24 5.60
C PRO A 47 19.24 -6.80 6.13
N TYR A 48 18.62 -6.49 7.27
CA TYR A 48 18.50 -5.10 7.77
C TYR A 48 19.82 -4.31 7.93
N PHE A 49 20.95 -4.99 8.07
CA PHE A 49 22.29 -4.37 8.19
C PHE A 49 22.93 -4.05 6.83
N ALA A 50 22.32 -4.50 5.75
CA ALA A 50 22.70 -4.26 4.36
C ALA A 50 21.57 -3.55 3.60
N ASP A 51 20.51 -3.13 4.29
CA ASP A 51 19.43 -2.30 3.75
C ASP A 51 19.63 -0.87 4.27
N GLU A 52 20.05 0.03 3.40
CA GLU A 52 20.36 1.42 3.70
C GLU A 52 19.14 2.18 4.24
N ILE A 53 17.94 1.85 3.75
CA ILE A 53 16.69 2.44 4.26
C ILE A 53 16.47 1.96 5.69
N ALA A 54 16.67 0.67 5.97
CA ALA A 54 16.56 0.13 7.32
C ALA A 54 17.58 0.76 8.28
N ILE A 55 18.84 0.91 7.86
CA ILE A 55 19.91 1.54 8.65
C ILE A 55 19.58 3.01 8.92
N GLY A 56 19.27 3.78 7.88
CA GLY A 56 18.89 5.19 7.99
C GLY A 56 17.66 5.38 8.87
N ALA A 57 16.67 4.49 8.73
CA ALA A 57 15.45 4.53 9.53
C ALA A 57 15.70 4.21 11.00
N PHE A 58 16.62 3.29 11.29
CA PHE A 58 17.02 2.99 12.66
C PHE A 58 17.67 4.22 13.31
N ARG A 59 18.57 4.89 12.59
CA ARG A 59 19.21 6.13 13.06
C ARG A 59 18.18 7.27 13.25
N ALA A 60 17.17 7.35 12.38
CA ALA A 60 16.10 8.33 12.51
C ALA A 60 15.26 8.11 13.79
N ILE A 61 14.82 6.87 14.06
CA ILE A 61 14.04 6.60 15.28
C ILE A 61 14.84 6.81 16.57
N GLN A 62 16.16 6.63 16.54
CA GLN A 62 17.05 6.99 17.65
C GLN A 62 17.03 8.49 17.97
N ASN A 63 16.69 9.32 16.99
CA ASN A 63 16.55 10.76 17.14
C ASN A 63 15.07 11.19 17.32
N GLY A 64 14.17 10.24 17.63
CA GLY A 64 12.74 10.53 17.83
C GLY A 64 11.96 10.83 16.55
N ILE A 65 12.52 10.48 15.38
CA ILE A 65 11.95 10.75 14.07
C ILE A 65 11.14 9.54 13.59
N ILE A 66 9.88 9.77 13.19
CA ILE A 66 9.03 8.70 12.65
C ILE A 66 9.37 8.48 11.19
N VAL A 67 9.54 7.22 10.78
CA VAL A 67 9.84 6.86 9.39
C VAL A 67 8.69 6.08 8.80
N SER A 68 8.07 6.63 7.77
CA SER A 68 7.01 5.98 7.00
C SER A 68 7.52 5.62 5.62
N CYS A 69 7.43 4.34 5.26
CA CYS A 69 7.88 3.85 3.97
C CYS A 69 6.76 3.10 3.23
N ALA A 70 6.79 3.17 1.90
CA ALA A 70 5.86 2.42 1.05
C ALA A 70 6.07 0.89 1.17
N ALA A 71 4.98 0.12 1.22
CA ALA A 71 5.04 -1.35 1.23
C ALA A 71 5.51 -1.97 -0.11
N GLY A 72 5.54 -1.18 -1.19
CA GLY A 72 5.78 -1.68 -2.55
C GLY A 72 4.48 -2.02 -3.28
N ASN A 73 4.54 -2.14 -4.60
CA ASN A 73 3.38 -2.41 -5.46
C ASN A 73 3.46 -3.80 -6.13
N GLY A 74 4.22 -4.74 -5.55
CA GLY A 74 4.46 -6.07 -6.13
C GLY A 74 3.44 -7.14 -5.74
N GLY A 75 2.34 -6.79 -5.05
CA GLY A 75 1.28 -7.72 -4.66
C GLY A 75 0.57 -8.36 -5.87
N PRO A 76 -0.43 -9.26 -5.69
CA PRO A 76 -1.05 -9.73 -4.44
C PRO A 76 -0.36 -10.92 -3.76
N PHE A 77 0.69 -11.46 -4.38
CA PHE A 77 1.29 -12.72 -3.94
C PHE A 77 2.14 -12.53 -2.68
N HIS A 78 2.27 -13.60 -1.89
CA HIS A 78 3.07 -13.57 -0.66
C HIS A 78 4.55 -13.28 -0.95
N GLY A 79 5.21 -12.55 -0.04
CA GLY A 79 6.65 -12.28 -0.11
C GLY A 79 7.03 -11.16 -1.08
N THR A 80 6.15 -10.19 -1.29
CA THR A 80 6.32 -9.06 -2.23
C THR A 80 6.47 -7.71 -1.52
N LEU A 81 6.50 -7.74 -0.17
CA LEU A 81 6.58 -6.57 0.70
C LEU A 81 8.01 -6.03 0.75
N LEU A 82 8.15 -4.70 0.67
CA LEU A 82 9.40 -3.98 0.89
C LEU A 82 9.38 -3.24 2.24
N ASN A 83 10.53 -2.70 2.66
CA ASN A 83 10.67 -1.88 3.87
C ASN A 83 10.15 -2.59 5.14
N THR A 84 10.63 -3.81 5.39
CA THR A 84 10.08 -4.73 6.41
C THR A 84 10.66 -4.53 7.81
N ALA A 85 11.62 -3.62 7.98
CA ALA A 85 12.28 -3.39 9.26
C ALA A 85 11.26 -3.00 10.36
N PRO A 86 11.33 -3.61 11.56
CA PRO A 86 10.31 -3.43 12.61
C PRO A 86 10.10 -1.99 13.10
N TRP A 87 11.11 -1.14 12.94
CA TRP A 87 11.08 0.28 13.31
C TRP A 87 10.47 1.18 12.23
N ILE A 88 10.23 0.68 11.03
CA ILE A 88 9.59 1.43 9.93
C ILE A 88 8.05 1.30 10.03
N LEU A 89 7.32 2.39 9.81
CA LEU A 89 5.89 2.35 9.54
C LEU A 89 5.67 2.03 8.05
N THR A 90 5.58 0.74 7.73
CA THR A 90 5.37 0.23 6.38
C THR A 90 3.91 0.39 5.95
N VAL A 91 3.66 1.06 4.83
CA VAL A 91 2.34 1.56 4.44
C VAL A 91 1.82 0.84 3.21
N GLY A 92 0.74 0.06 3.39
CA GLY A 92 -0.05 -0.52 2.30
C GLY A 92 -0.92 0.52 1.57
N VAL A 93 -1.58 0.08 0.50
CA VAL A 93 -2.53 0.91 -0.25
C VAL A 93 -3.91 0.27 -0.23
N SER A 94 -4.93 1.10 -0.05
CA SER A 94 -6.33 0.72 -0.12
C SER A 94 -7.07 1.65 -1.06
N THR A 95 -8.20 1.18 -1.58
CA THR A 95 -9.14 2.04 -2.29
C THR A 95 -9.90 2.91 -1.28
N ILE A 96 -10.44 4.02 -1.80
CA ILE A 96 -11.42 4.84 -1.09
C ILE A 96 -12.77 4.70 -1.80
N ASP A 97 -13.84 5.20 -1.18
CA ASP A 97 -15.21 5.27 -1.73
C ASP A 97 -15.35 6.07 -3.03
N ARG A 98 -14.26 6.71 -3.46
CA ARG A 98 -14.15 7.52 -4.67
C ARG A 98 -13.33 6.83 -5.76
N SER A 99 -13.95 6.55 -6.90
CA SER A 99 -13.30 6.01 -8.11
C SER A 99 -13.61 6.85 -9.37
N PHE A 100 -12.66 6.94 -10.31
CA PHE A 100 -12.92 7.50 -11.64
C PHE A 100 -13.62 6.45 -12.49
N ARG A 101 -14.87 6.17 -12.16
CA ARG A 101 -15.63 5.12 -12.79
C ARG A 101 -15.78 5.41 -14.28
N SER A 102 -15.55 4.38 -15.07
CA SER A 102 -15.95 4.35 -16.46
C SER A 102 -16.64 3.02 -16.74
N ILE A 103 -17.81 3.05 -17.35
CA ILE A 103 -18.63 1.85 -17.56
C ILE A 103 -18.45 1.40 -19.01
N ALA A 104 -17.93 0.20 -19.22
CA ALA A 104 -17.97 -0.46 -20.52
C ALA A 104 -19.37 -1.07 -20.72
N VAL A 105 -20.13 -0.53 -21.65
CA VAL A 105 -21.47 -1.02 -22.01
C VAL A 105 -21.37 -1.79 -23.32
N LEU A 106 -21.72 -3.07 -23.31
CA LEU A 106 -21.67 -3.95 -24.46
C LEU A 106 -23.02 -3.99 -25.19
N GLY A 107 -23.03 -4.41 -26.46
CA GLY A 107 -24.26 -4.50 -27.27
C GLY A 107 -25.30 -5.52 -26.80
N ASN A 108 -24.94 -6.40 -25.85
CA ASN A 108 -25.89 -7.29 -25.16
C ASN A 108 -26.46 -6.67 -23.87
N ASN A 109 -26.26 -5.37 -23.65
CA ASN A 109 -26.61 -4.62 -22.44
C ASN A 109 -25.84 -5.00 -21.17
N SER A 110 -24.82 -5.87 -21.24
CA SER A 110 -23.92 -6.08 -20.11
C SER A 110 -23.14 -4.80 -19.84
N GLN A 111 -23.00 -4.46 -18.57
CA GLN A 111 -22.27 -3.28 -18.09
C GLN A 111 -21.17 -3.74 -17.15
N PHE A 112 -19.98 -3.23 -17.38
CA PHE A 112 -18.82 -3.55 -16.56
C PHE A 112 -18.13 -2.29 -16.07
N ASP A 113 -17.83 -2.28 -14.79
CA ASP A 113 -17.07 -1.20 -14.18
C ASP A 113 -15.60 -1.27 -14.60
N GLY A 114 -15.07 -0.11 -14.94
CA GLY A 114 -13.66 0.15 -15.19
C GLY A 114 -13.27 1.51 -14.63
N VAL A 115 -12.01 1.89 -14.88
CA VAL A 115 -11.42 3.12 -14.38
C VAL A 115 -10.83 3.93 -15.52
N SER A 116 -11.10 5.23 -15.53
CA SER A 116 -10.53 6.17 -16.49
C SER A 116 -10.33 7.56 -15.93
N VAL A 117 -9.08 8.01 -15.90
CA VAL A 117 -8.71 9.35 -15.42
C VAL A 117 -9.20 10.44 -16.37
N HIS A 118 -9.27 10.19 -17.68
CA HIS A 118 -9.86 11.12 -18.63
C HIS A 118 -11.36 10.92 -18.78
N GLN A 119 -12.09 11.99 -18.47
CA GLN A 119 -13.54 12.02 -18.42
C GLN A 119 -14.05 13.01 -19.48
N PRO A 120 -14.06 12.63 -20.78
CA PRO A 120 -14.47 13.54 -21.85
C PRO A 120 -15.94 13.91 -21.69
N LYS A 121 -16.25 15.21 -21.76
CA LYS A 121 -17.63 15.74 -21.60
C LYS A 121 -18.59 15.33 -22.72
N VAL A 122 -18.07 14.94 -23.88
CA VAL A 122 -18.87 14.51 -25.03
C VAL A 122 -19.11 13.01 -24.92
N LEU A 123 -20.27 12.65 -24.37
CA LEU A 123 -20.77 11.28 -24.33
C LEU A 123 -21.13 10.83 -25.75
N SER A 124 -20.28 10.05 -26.40
CA SER A 124 -20.74 9.24 -27.53
C SER A 124 -21.59 8.09 -26.95
N ARG A 125 -22.91 8.28 -26.83
CA ARG A 125 -23.87 7.26 -26.36
C ARG A 125 -24.15 6.18 -27.42
N THR A 126 -23.26 6.04 -28.40
CA THR A 126 -23.46 5.18 -29.56
C THR A 126 -22.62 3.92 -29.37
N LEU A 127 -23.29 2.77 -29.36
CA LEU A 127 -22.63 1.49 -29.49
C LEU A 127 -21.96 1.42 -30.86
N ILE A 128 -20.64 1.28 -30.86
CA ILE A 128 -19.84 1.14 -32.08
C ILE A 128 -19.14 -0.23 -32.10
N PRO A 129 -18.69 -0.73 -33.26
CA PRO A 129 -18.11 -2.07 -33.34
C PRO A 129 -16.93 -2.24 -32.37
N LEU A 130 -16.90 -3.39 -31.69
CA LEU A 130 -15.85 -3.79 -30.75
C LEU A 130 -14.95 -4.84 -31.41
N VAL A 131 -13.63 -4.65 -31.34
CA VAL A 131 -12.66 -5.60 -31.89
C VAL A 131 -11.61 -5.97 -30.86
N ARG A 132 -11.14 -7.22 -30.89
CA ARG A 132 -10.04 -7.69 -30.03
C ARG A 132 -8.73 -7.70 -30.80
N LEU A 133 -7.70 -7.07 -30.25
CA LEU A 133 -6.33 -7.19 -30.75
C LEU A 133 -5.55 -8.25 -29.98
N ALA A 134 -4.54 -8.84 -30.63
CA ALA A 134 -3.58 -9.72 -29.98
C ALA A 134 -2.36 -8.90 -29.51
N ALA A 135 -1.83 -9.21 -28.32
CA ALA A 135 -0.77 -8.43 -27.66
C ALA A 135 0.44 -8.13 -28.56
N ARG A 136 0.89 -9.09 -29.37
CA ARG A 136 2.07 -8.98 -30.26
C ARG A 136 1.94 -8.03 -31.47
N LYS A 137 0.81 -7.32 -31.67
CA LYS A 137 0.55 -6.48 -32.86
C LYS A 137 0.53 -4.96 -32.60
N CYS A 138 1.14 -4.51 -31.50
CA CYS A 138 0.93 -3.17 -30.97
C CYS A 138 2.18 -2.27 -30.96
N ALA A 139 3.23 -2.62 -31.71
CA ALA A 139 4.35 -1.73 -31.95
C ALA A 139 3.93 -0.57 -32.88
N ARG A 140 4.45 0.63 -32.62
CA ARG A 140 4.15 1.85 -33.41
C ARG A 140 4.35 1.57 -34.91
N GLY A 141 3.30 1.79 -35.72
CA GLY A 141 3.32 1.55 -37.18
C GLY A 141 2.97 0.12 -37.64
N THR A 142 2.74 -0.83 -36.73
CA THR A 142 2.36 -2.22 -37.07
C THR A 142 0.85 -2.49 -37.06
N LEU A 143 0.06 -1.52 -36.62
CA LEU A 143 -1.38 -1.62 -36.48
C LEU A 143 -2.09 -1.50 -37.85
N ASN A 144 -2.90 -2.49 -38.22
CA ASN A 144 -3.67 -2.41 -39.46
C ASN A 144 -4.85 -1.45 -39.28
N LYS A 145 -4.81 -0.30 -39.96
CA LYS A 145 -5.82 0.77 -39.85
C LYS A 145 -7.25 0.25 -40.07
N THR A 146 -7.48 -0.59 -41.08
CA THR A 146 -8.84 -1.08 -41.41
C THR A 146 -9.48 -1.91 -40.30
N LEU A 147 -8.68 -2.46 -39.38
CA LEU A 147 -9.21 -3.21 -38.25
C LEU A 147 -9.75 -2.30 -37.15
N VAL A 148 -9.22 -1.09 -36.97
CA VAL A 148 -9.48 -0.25 -35.79
C VAL A 148 -10.23 1.05 -36.08
N VAL A 149 -10.20 1.58 -37.32
CA VAL A 149 -10.88 2.83 -37.70
C VAL A 149 -12.34 2.81 -37.23
N GLY A 150 -12.72 3.78 -36.38
CA GLY A 150 -14.08 3.98 -35.87
C GLY A 150 -14.57 2.94 -34.86
N LYS A 151 -13.68 2.11 -34.29
CA LYS A 151 -14.06 0.99 -33.41
C LYS A 151 -13.56 1.14 -31.98
N VAL A 152 -14.21 0.44 -31.06
CA VAL A 152 -13.67 0.17 -29.71
C VAL A 152 -12.70 -1.00 -29.80
N VAL A 153 -11.53 -0.89 -29.19
CA VAL A 153 -10.52 -1.94 -29.18
C VAL A 153 -10.40 -2.56 -27.79
N LEU A 154 -10.59 -3.87 -27.66
CA LEU A 154 -10.21 -4.64 -26.46
C LEU A 154 -8.74 -5.06 -26.59
N TYR A 155 -7.93 -4.67 -25.61
CA TYR A 155 -6.52 -5.03 -25.51
C TYR A 155 -6.21 -5.61 -24.13
N LYS A 156 -5.45 -6.71 -24.09
CA LYS A 156 -4.86 -7.20 -22.83
C LYS A 156 -3.42 -6.71 -22.78
N ALA A 157 -3.09 -5.94 -21.75
CA ALA A 157 -1.73 -5.50 -21.52
C ALA A 157 -0.89 -6.67 -20.97
N ASP A 158 0.30 -6.87 -21.53
CA ASP A 158 1.32 -7.77 -20.99
C ASP A 158 2.24 -7.01 -19.99
N GLU A 159 2.34 -5.67 -20.09
CA GLU A 159 3.11 -4.78 -19.21
C GLU A 159 2.43 -3.39 -19.06
N PRO A 160 2.50 -2.69 -17.90
CA PRO A 160 1.83 -1.40 -17.67
C PRO A 160 2.25 -0.27 -18.64
N PHE A 161 3.55 -0.22 -18.98
CA PHE A 161 4.16 0.83 -19.81
C PHE A 161 3.84 0.73 -21.32
N GLU A 162 3.38 -0.42 -21.81
CA GLU A 162 3.06 -0.59 -23.25
C GLU A 162 1.79 0.13 -23.69
N THR A 163 0.98 0.58 -22.73
CA THR A 163 -0.34 1.16 -23.02
C THR A 163 -0.27 2.51 -23.74
N PHE A 164 0.79 3.29 -23.53
CA PHE A 164 0.93 4.62 -24.14
C PHE A 164 1.11 4.58 -25.66
N ASN A 165 2.11 3.82 -26.13
CA ASN A 165 2.39 3.67 -27.56
C ASN A 165 1.21 3.06 -28.30
N LEU A 166 0.49 2.15 -27.64
CA LEU A 166 -0.73 1.56 -28.17
C LEU A 166 -1.86 2.60 -28.31
N ARG A 167 -2.14 3.39 -27.27
CA ARG A 167 -3.18 4.44 -27.31
C ARG A 167 -2.90 5.43 -28.44
N GLN A 168 -1.64 5.86 -28.61
CA GLN A 168 -1.25 6.72 -29.74
C GLN A 168 -1.45 6.03 -31.09
N GLY A 169 -1.00 4.77 -31.23
CA GLY A 169 -1.14 4.01 -32.47
C GLY A 169 -2.59 3.79 -32.91
N ILE A 170 -3.50 3.55 -31.96
CA ILE A 170 -4.94 3.43 -32.24
C ILE A 170 -5.53 4.79 -32.67
N ARG A 171 -5.11 5.89 -32.03
CA ARG A 171 -5.54 7.24 -32.40
C ARG A 171 -5.07 7.64 -33.80
N ASP A 172 -3.81 7.37 -34.14
CA ASP A 172 -3.21 7.62 -35.47
C ASP A 172 -3.86 6.74 -36.59
N ALA A 173 -4.56 5.69 -36.17
CA ALA A 173 -5.34 4.81 -37.02
C ALA A 173 -6.86 5.11 -36.95
N ASP A 174 -7.26 6.28 -36.45
CA ASP A 174 -8.65 6.75 -36.33
C ASP A 174 -9.57 5.80 -35.53
N GLY A 175 -9.01 5.07 -34.56
CA GLY A 175 -9.80 4.31 -33.61
C GLY A 175 -10.66 5.21 -32.72
N ALA A 176 -11.77 4.66 -32.20
CA ALA A 176 -12.75 5.45 -31.46
C ALA A 176 -12.61 5.35 -29.94
N ALA A 177 -12.26 4.18 -29.41
CA ALA A 177 -12.01 3.98 -27.97
C ALA A 177 -11.16 2.72 -27.70
N ILE A 178 -10.65 2.57 -26.48
CA ILE A 178 -9.94 1.37 -26.03
C ILE A 178 -10.42 0.89 -24.65
N ILE A 179 -10.65 -0.41 -24.53
CA ILE A 179 -10.85 -1.13 -23.28
C ILE A 179 -9.56 -1.90 -23.00
N VAL A 180 -8.84 -1.49 -21.96
CA VAL A 180 -7.59 -2.13 -21.54
C VAL A 180 -7.91 -3.11 -20.42
N VAL A 181 -7.65 -4.38 -20.66
CA VAL A 181 -7.65 -5.42 -19.63
C VAL A 181 -6.28 -5.36 -18.98
N ASN A 182 -6.24 -4.89 -17.73
CA ASN A 182 -4.99 -4.98 -16.96
C ASN A 182 -4.80 -6.42 -16.49
N GLY A 183 -3.60 -6.97 -16.74
CA GLY A 183 -3.21 -8.30 -16.29
C GLY A 183 -2.97 -8.35 -14.79
N ASP A 184 -2.53 -7.23 -14.22
CA ASP A 184 -2.42 -7.02 -12.78
C ASP A 184 -3.70 -6.38 -12.23
N THR A 185 -4.03 -6.71 -10.99
CA THR A 185 -5.23 -6.24 -10.27
C THR A 185 -5.22 -4.72 -9.98
N ASP A 186 -4.15 -4.02 -10.35
CA ASP A 186 -4.05 -2.57 -10.30
C ASP A 186 -4.97 -1.90 -11.32
N LEU A 187 -6.20 -1.56 -10.91
CA LEU A 187 -7.06 -0.62 -11.64
C LEU A 187 -6.58 0.83 -11.56
N CYS A 188 -5.39 1.08 -11.00
CA CYS A 188 -4.82 2.40 -10.96
C CYS A 188 -4.47 2.86 -12.38
N ALA A 189 -5.19 3.87 -12.87
CA ALA A 189 -4.81 4.59 -14.07
C ALA A 189 -3.53 5.40 -13.78
N THR A 190 -2.38 4.75 -13.87
CA THR A 190 -1.07 5.39 -13.82
C THR A 190 -0.85 6.16 -15.12
N SER A 191 -1.28 7.42 -15.15
CA SER A 191 -0.72 8.55 -15.92
C SER A 191 -1.81 9.50 -16.45
N PRO A 192 -1.74 10.82 -16.16
CA PRO A 192 -2.43 11.88 -16.87
C PRO A 192 -1.61 12.46 -18.02
N GLN A 193 -0.64 11.74 -18.59
CA GLN A 193 -0.10 12.13 -19.89
C GLN A 193 -1.12 11.81 -20.98
N VAL A 194 -2.08 12.73 -21.09
CA VAL A 194 -3.04 12.93 -22.18
C VAL A 194 -3.64 11.63 -22.70
N ASP A 195 -4.75 11.18 -22.13
CA ASP A 195 -5.61 10.21 -22.78
C ASP A 195 -6.10 10.80 -24.11
N VAL A 196 -5.39 10.41 -25.16
CA VAL A 196 -5.57 10.94 -26.51
C VAL A 196 -6.86 10.40 -27.17
N ILE A 197 -7.41 9.32 -26.60
CA ILE A 197 -8.60 8.59 -27.05
C ILE A 197 -9.37 8.08 -25.80
N PRO A 198 -10.72 8.06 -25.82
CA PRO A 198 -11.52 7.48 -24.74
C PRO A 198 -11.02 6.08 -24.34
N THR A 199 -10.65 5.93 -23.06
CA THR A 199 -10.05 4.71 -22.52
C THR A 199 -10.78 4.28 -21.27
N THR A 200 -10.99 2.98 -21.06
CA THR A 200 -11.39 2.41 -19.76
C THR A 200 -10.47 1.24 -19.44
N ILE A 201 -9.99 1.17 -18.20
CA ILE A 201 -9.18 0.07 -17.69
C ILE A 201 -10.10 -0.84 -16.89
N VAL A 202 -10.12 -2.13 -17.21
CA VAL A 202 -10.96 -3.14 -16.55
C VAL A 202 -10.11 -4.25 -15.95
N SER A 203 -10.63 -4.91 -14.93
CA SER A 203 -9.95 -6.03 -14.28
C SER A 203 -9.85 -7.24 -15.22
N LEU A 204 -8.96 -8.18 -14.89
CA LEU A 204 -8.81 -9.41 -15.66
C LEU A 204 -10.13 -10.19 -15.79
N VAL A 205 -10.89 -10.30 -14.70
CA VAL A 205 -12.20 -11.00 -14.67
C VAL A 205 -13.20 -10.34 -15.63
N VAL A 206 -13.28 -9.01 -15.61
CA VAL A 206 -14.13 -8.26 -16.55
C VAL A 206 -13.63 -8.44 -17.99
N GLY A 207 -12.31 -8.38 -18.20
CA GLY A 207 -11.71 -8.58 -19.52
C GLY A 207 -12.02 -9.95 -20.13
N GLU A 208 -12.05 -11.00 -19.32
CA GLU A 208 -12.46 -12.35 -19.73
C GLU A 208 -13.94 -12.40 -20.11
N ALA A 209 -14.83 -11.78 -19.33
CA ALA A 209 -16.25 -11.70 -19.67
C ALA A 209 -16.50 -10.92 -20.98
N ILE A 210 -15.78 -9.82 -21.22
CA ILE A 210 -15.88 -9.07 -22.48
C ILE A 210 -15.34 -9.92 -23.65
N LYS A 211 -14.28 -10.70 -23.44
CA LYS A 211 -13.74 -11.63 -24.45
C LYS A 211 -14.74 -12.72 -24.81
N GLU A 212 -15.45 -13.28 -23.84
CA GLU A 212 -16.53 -14.24 -24.07
C GLU A 212 -17.66 -13.62 -24.89
N TYR A 213 -18.06 -12.38 -24.57
CA TYR A 213 -19.04 -11.65 -25.36
C TYR A 213 -18.60 -11.50 -26.83
N ILE A 214 -17.36 -11.06 -27.08
CA ILE A 214 -16.83 -10.92 -28.45
C ILE A 214 -16.92 -12.23 -29.24
N ASN A 215 -16.71 -13.38 -28.59
CA ASN A 215 -16.77 -14.70 -29.24
C ASN A 215 -18.20 -15.23 -29.44
N SER A 216 -19.21 -14.65 -28.77
CA SER A 216 -20.59 -15.12 -28.83
C SER A 216 -21.45 -14.47 -29.92
N THR A 217 -20.94 -13.42 -30.58
CA THR A 217 -21.66 -12.69 -31.64
C THR A 217 -20.76 -12.38 -32.84
N PHE A 218 -21.35 -12.33 -34.03
CA PHE A 218 -20.66 -11.95 -35.27
C PHE A 218 -20.44 -10.43 -35.41
N ALA A 219 -21.16 -9.62 -34.63
CA ALA A 219 -21.09 -8.16 -34.68
C ALA A 219 -21.06 -7.55 -33.25
N PRO A 220 -19.99 -7.78 -32.48
CA PRO A 220 -19.86 -7.23 -31.14
C PRO A 220 -19.76 -5.70 -31.20
N THR A 221 -20.43 -5.02 -30.25
CA THR A 221 -20.39 -3.56 -30.11
C THR A 221 -20.16 -3.16 -28.66
N ALA A 222 -19.60 -1.98 -28.43
CA ALA A 222 -19.40 -1.42 -27.10
C ALA A 222 -19.41 0.12 -27.12
N MET A 223 -19.60 0.71 -25.94
CA MET A 223 -19.33 2.12 -25.64
C MET A 223 -18.72 2.26 -24.23
N ILE A 224 -18.13 3.41 -23.94
CA ILE A 224 -17.59 3.75 -22.62
C ILE A 224 -18.36 4.95 -22.08
N ALA A 225 -19.00 4.80 -20.92
CA ALA A 225 -19.56 5.91 -20.15
C ALA A 225 -18.56 6.34 -19.08
N PHE A 226 -18.56 7.61 -18.70
CA PHE A 226 -17.56 8.22 -17.81
C PHE A 226 -18.28 8.91 -16.63
N GLU A 227 -17.93 8.52 -15.40
CA GLU A 227 -18.48 9.01 -14.13
C GLU A 227 -17.31 9.30 -13.13
N GLY A 228 -16.78 10.54 -13.09
CA GLY A 228 -15.56 10.91 -12.32
C GLY A 228 -15.67 10.67 -10.79
N VAL A 229 -14.59 10.42 -10.02
CA VAL A 229 -13.49 11.31 -9.51
C VAL A 229 -12.40 10.48 -8.73
N SER A 230 -11.13 10.91 -8.49
CA SER A 230 -10.11 10.31 -7.55
C SER A 230 -9.09 11.31 -6.93
N ILE A 231 -8.00 10.80 -6.31
CA ILE A 231 -6.99 11.51 -5.49
C ILE A 231 -6.07 12.40 -6.33
N LEU A 232 -6.11 13.69 -6.03
CA LEU A 232 -5.49 14.77 -6.77
C LEU A 232 -4.40 15.44 -5.93
N ALA A 233 -3.16 15.44 -6.43
CA ALA A 233 -2.02 16.11 -5.78
C ALA A 233 -1.30 17.02 -6.79
N ALA A 234 -0.46 17.93 -6.29
CA ALA A 234 0.29 18.86 -7.13
C ALA A 234 1.22 18.13 -8.10
N TRP A 235 1.39 18.66 -9.31
CA TRP A 235 2.27 18.11 -10.34
C TRP A 235 3.02 19.22 -11.09
N PRO A 236 4.33 19.04 -11.33
CA PRO A 236 5.10 19.99 -12.14
C PRO A 236 4.63 19.96 -13.60
N SER A 237 4.22 21.12 -14.11
CA SER A 237 3.68 21.28 -15.47
C SER A 237 4.68 20.99 -16.59
N PHE A 238 5.99 20.95 -16.29
CA PHE A 238 7.05 20.76 -17.27
C PHE A 238 7.50 19.29 -17.43
N VAL A 239 7.09 18.38 -16.52
CA VAL A 239 7.47 16.96 -16.59
C VAL A 239 6.64 16.22 -17.65
N ASP A 240 5.43 16.70 -17.94
CA ASP A 240 4.62 16.17 -19.02
C ASP A 240 5.02 16.87 -20.33
N ASN A 241 5.87 16.23 -21.14
CA ASN A 241 6.27 16.65 -22.51
C ASN A 241 5.10 16.81 -23.52
N SER A 242 3.86 16.93 -23.04
CA SER A 242 2.73 17.34 -23.84
C SER A 242 2.74 18.86 -24.01
N LYS A 243 2.81 19.34 -25.25
CA LYS A 243 2.83 20.77 -25.60
C LYS A 243 1.59 21.57 -25.11
N ASN A 244 0.64 20.94 -24.40
CA ASN A 244 -0.66 21.50 -24.03
C ASN A 244 -1.13 21.19 -22.59
N SER A 245 -0.35 20.52 -21.72
CA SER A 245 -0.80 20.31 -20.33
C SER A 245 -0.34 21.45 -19.42
N THR A 246 -1.25 22.35 -19.08
CA THR A 246 -1.06 23.37 -18.03
C THR A 246 -1.52 22.86 -16.65
N ALA A 247 -1.71 21.54 -16.50
CA ALA A 247 -2.29 20.98 -15.28
C ALA A 247 -1.26 21.02 -14.14
N SER A 248 -1.57 21.77 -13.09
CA SER A 248 -0.76 21.84 -11.86
C SER A 248 -1.04 20.68 -10.90
N PHE A 249 -1.86 19.71 -11.30
CA PHE A 249 -2.27 18.58 -10.48
C PHE A 249 -2.36 17.28 -11.30
N LYS A 250 -2.02 16.15 -10.68
CA LYS A 250 -2.01 14.80 -11.25
C LYS A 250 -2.68 13.81 -10.32
N LEU A 251 -3.23 12.77 -10.93
CA LEU A 251 -3.83 11.62 -10.28
C LEU A 251 -2.85 10.46 -10.39
N GLN A 252 -2.55 9.84 -9.25
CA GLN A 252 -1.69 8.68 -9.13
C GLN A 252 -2.20 7.78 -8.00
N CYS A 253 -1.80 6.52 -8.04
CA CYS A 253 -2.04 5.54 -6.97
C CYS A 253 -0.83 4.63 -6.85
N GLY A 254 -0.82 3.86 -5.76
CA GLY A 254 0.31 3.08 -5.30
C GLY A 254 0.58 3.39 -3.83
N THR A 255 1.36 2.53 -3.20
CA THR A 255 1.78 2.70 -1.81
C THR A 255 2.52 4.03 -1.60
N SER A 256 3.20 4.53 -2.64
CA SER A 256 3.80 5.86 -2.69
C SER A 256 2.84 7.03 -2.38
N MET A 257 1.55 6.88 -2.65
CA MET A 257 0.54 7.90 -2.33
C MET A 257 -0.01 7.73 -0.92
N SER A 258 -0.08 6.50 -0.40
CA SER A 258 -0.51 6.23 0.99
C SER A 258 0.52 6.65 2.02
N THR A 259 1.81 6.46 1.73
CA THR A 259 2.93 6.83 2.61
C THR A 259 2.85 8.28 3.13
N PRO A 260 2.70 9.32 2.28
CA PRO A 260 2.56 10.69 2.77
C PRO A 260 1.28 10.95 3.56
N HIS A 261 0.20 10.17 3.36
CA HIS A 261 -1.00 10.28 4.21
C HIS A 261 -0.68 9.83 5.65
N LEU A 262 -0.04 8.67 5.84
CA LEU A 262 0.35 8.23 7.19
C LEU A 262 1.44 9.12 7.79
N SER A 263 2.34 9.66 6.97
CA SER A 263 3.34 10.62 7.43
C SER A 263 2.69 11.90 7.96
N GLY A 264 1.67 12.43 7.27
CA GLY A 264 0.90 13.58 7.73
C GLY A 264 0.13 13.32 9.02
N ILE A 265 -0.49 12.13 9.15
CA ILE A 265 -1.15 11.71 10.39
C ILE A 265 -0.13 11.60 11.52
N ALA A 266 1.00 10.95 11.30
CA ALA A 266 2.08 10.82 12.28
C ALA A 266 2.58 12.20 12.76
N ALA A 267 2.81 13.13 11.84
CA ALA A 267 3.24 14.49 12.16
C ALA A 267 2.19 15.26 12.99
N LEU A 268 0.90 15.08 12.67
CA LEU A 268 -0.19 15.68 13.43
C LEU A 268 -0.26 15.10 14.85
N ILE A 269 -0.16 13.78 14.98
CA ILE A 269 -0.19 13.09 16.28
C ILE A 269 1.02 13.49 17.13
N GLN A 270 2.21 13.58 16.54
CA GLN A 270 3.40 14.05 17.26
C GLN A 270 3.28 15.53 17.69
N SER A 271 2.53 16.35 16.96
CA SER A 271 2.20 17.72 17.39
C SER A 271 1.26 17.76 18.60
N LEU A 272 0.39 16.74 18.75
CA LEU A 272 -0.53 16.59 19.89
C LEU A 272 0.14 15.90 21.09
N HIS A 273 1.11 15.02 20.82
CA HIS A 273 1.86 14.25 21.80
C HIS A 273 3.37 14.34 21.56
N PRO A 274 4.01 15.49 21.86
CA PRO A 274 5.43 15.71 21.60
C PRO A 274 6.37 14.79 22.39
N ASP A 275 5.86 14.19 23.47
CA ASP A 275 6.56 13.25 24.35
C ASP A 275 6.49 11.79 23.87
N TRP A 276 5.67 11.50 22.85
CA TRP A 276 5.56 10.14 22.32
C TRP A 276 6.77 9.78 21.47
N SER A 277 7.28 8.57 21.69
CA SER A 277 8.30 7.97 20.84
C SER A 277 7.72 7.67 19.43
N PRO A 278 8.59 7.45 18.43
CA PRO A 278 8.15 6.97 17.13
C PRO A 278 7.34 5.67 17.21
N ALA A 279 7.71 4.78 18.12
CA ALA A 279 7.02 3.52 18.33
C ALA A 279 5.62 3.71 18.96
N ALA A 280 5.47 4.66 19.89
CA ALA A 280 4.17 4.98 20.47
C ALA A 280 3.21 5.55 19.42
N VAL A 281 3.68 6.44 18.54
CA VAL A 281 2.86 6.96 17.43
C VAL A 281 2.50 5.85 16.45
N LYS A 282 3.46 5.01 16.04
CA LYS A 282 3.21 3.83 15.20
C LYS A 282 2.18 2.90 15.86
N SER A 283 2.31 2.64 17.16
CA SER A 283 1.38 1.81 17.91
C SER A 283 -0.03 2.39 17.89
N ALA A 284 -0.19 3.69 18.14
CA ALA A 284 -1.50 4.34 18.14
C ALA A 284 -2.18 4.21 16.77
N ILE A 285 -1.43 4.39 15.67
CA ILE A 285 -1.93 4.19 14.29
C ILE A 285 -2.41 2.75 14.09
N MET A 286 -1.64 1.77 14.56
CA MET A 286 -1.96 0.35 14.36
C MET A 286 -3.13 -0.12 15.22
N THR A 287 -3.13 0.18 16.52
CA THR A 287 -4.14 -0.36 17.47
C THR A 287 -5.51 0.28 17.31
N SER A 288 -5.59 1.42 16.62
CA SER A 288 -6.84 2.15 16.35
C SER A 288 -7.33 2.01 14.90
N ALA A 289 -6.64 1.24 14.07
CA ALA A 289 -7.03 0.96 12.70
C ALA A 289 -8.33 0.14 12.63
N ASP A 290 -9.12 0.39 11.58
CA ASP A 290 -10.38 -0.31 11.34
C ASP A 290 -10.16 -1.50 10.40
N PHE A 291 -10.70 -2.66 10.76
CA PHE A 291 -10.72 -3.87 9.92
C PHE A 291 -12.02 -4.02 9.11
N LEU A 292 -12.96 -3.09 9.33
CA LEU A 292 -14.22 -2.99 8.60
C LEU A 292 -14.13 -1.85 7.58
N ASN A 293 -14.77 -2.06 6.43
CA ASN A 293 -14.99 -1.02 5.44
C ASN A 293 -16.15 -0.10 5.87
N HIS A 294 -16.45 0.91 5.04
CA HIS A 294 -17.52 1.88 5.29
C HIS A 294 -18.90 1.24 5.49
N ASP A 295 -19.16 0.10 4.84
CA ASP A 295 -20.43 -0.64 4.93
C ASP A 295 -20.51 -1.56 6.17
N GLY A 296 -19.50 -1.53 7.03
CA GLY A 296 -19.40 -2.40 8.21
C GLY A 296 -19.05 -3.85 7.89
N SER A 297 -18.64 -4.15 6.66
CA SER A 297 -18.17 -5.47 6.23
C SER A 297 -16.65 -5.56 6.37
N LEU A 298 -16.11 -6.79 6.47
CA LEU A 298 -14.66 -6.97 6.53
C LEU A 298 -13.99 -6.47 5.23
N ILE A 299 -12.81 -5.87 5.37
CA ILE A 299 -12.01 -5.39 4.23
C ILE A 299 -11.62 -6.59 3.34
N LEU A 300 -11.70 -6.39 2.03
CA LEU A 300 -11.28 -7.35 1.02
C LEU A 300 -9.90 -6.99 0.44
N ASP A 301 -9.16 -7.99 -0.01
CA ASP A 301 -7.92 -7.80 -0.77
C ASP A 301 -8.24 -7.46 -2.24
N GLU A 302 -7.19 -7.15 -3.02
CA GLU A 302 -7.33 -6.79 -4.43
C GLU A 302 -7.88 -7.92 -5.33
N ARG A 303 -7.96 -9.16 -4.82
CA ARG A 303 -8.58 -10.31 -5.50
C ARG A 303 -10.04 -10.49 -5.11
N MET A 304 -10.60 -9.53 -4.35
CA MET A 304 -11.96 -9.57 -3.78
C MET A 304 -12.15 -10.73 -2.79
N LEU A 305 -11.07 -11.21 -2.18
CA LEU A 305 -11.11 -12.19 -1.10
C LEU A 305 -11.00 -11.47 0.25
N LEU A 306 -11.35 -12.15 1.34
CA LEU A 306 -11.18 -11.57 2.68
C LEU A 306 -9.70 -11.20 2.91
N ALA A 307 -9.44 -9.93 3.21
CA ALA A 307 -8.08 -9.46 3.46
C ALA A 307 -7.55 -10.09 4.75
N ASN A 308 -6.36 -10.67 4.66
CA ASN A 308 -5.66 -11.22 5.83
C ASN A 308 -4.64 -10.20 6.37
N LEU A 309 -4.00 -10.56 7.49
CA LEU A 309 -2.96 -9.75 8.15
C LEU A 309 -1.84 -9.31 7.20
N PHE A 310 -1.47 -10.13 6.21
CA PHE A 310 -0.39 -9.82 5.28
C PHE A 310 -0.81 -8.83 4.19
N ALA A 311 -2.11 -8.62 3.96
CA ALA A 311 -2.63 -7.67 2.98
C ALA A 311 -2.85 -6.27 3.59
N ILE A 312 -3.44 -6.21 4.80
CA ILE A 312 -3.89 -4.94 5.41
C ILE A 312 -3.15 -4.57 6.69
N GLY A 313 -2.24 -5.42 7.17
CA GLY A 313 -1.59 -5.22 8.46
C GLY A 313 -2.63 -5.09 9.58
N ALA A 314 -2.57 -3.99 10.31
CA ALA A 314 -3.52 -3.72 11.39
C ALA A 314 -4.91 -3.25 10.90
N GLY A 315 -5.04 -2.85 9.63
CA GLY A 315 -6.29 -2.36 9.04
C GLY A 315 -6.14 -0.99 8.37
N HIS A 316 -7.28 -0.39 8.04
CA HIS A 316 -7.35 0.95 7.47
C HIS A 316 -7.20 2.02 8.57
N VAL A 317 -6.36 3.02 8.34
CA VAL A 317 -6.12 4.08 9.33
C VAL A 317 -7.40 4.87 9.64
N ASN A 318 -7.58 5.22 10.93
CA ASN A 318 -8.65 6.09 11.40
C ASN A 318 -8.09 7.25 12.23
N PRO A 319 -7.80 8.41 11.62
CA PRO A 319 -7.13 9.53 12.29
C PRO A 319 -7.79 10.00 13.59
N ALA A 320 -9.12 9.96 13.65
CA ALA A 320 -9.86 10.37 14.85
C ALA A 320 -9.61 9.42 16.02
N ARG A 321 -9.50 8.11 15.75
CA ARG A 321 -9.17 7.11 16.78
C ARG A 321 -7.68 7.07 17.11
N VAL A 322 -6.79 7.45 16.19
CA VAL A 322 -5.35 7.56 16.50
C VAL A 322 -5.11 8.58 17.61
N ALA A 323 -5.80 9.72 17.55
CA ALA A 323 -5.70 10.78 18.57
C ALA A 323 -6.23 10.36 19.96
N ASP A 324 -6.97 9.26 20.04
CA ASP A 324 -7.55 8.70 21.27
C ASP A 324 -7.33 7.18 21.34
N ALA A 325 -6.09 6.75 21.14
CA ALA A 325 -5.74 5.33 21.07
C ALA A 325 -5.96 4.58 22.41
N GLY A 326 -6.02 5.31 23.53
CA GLY A 326 -6.16 4.79 24.90
C GLY A 326 -4.91 4.05 25.41
N LEU A 327 -4.44 3.04 24.68
CA LEU A 327 -3.22 2.29 24.96
C LEU A 327 -2.23 2.37 23.79
N VAL A 328 -0.95 2.47 24.12
CA VAL A 328 0.15 2.30 23.16
C VAL A 328 1.15 1.24 23.64
N TYR A 329 1.79 0.58 22.69
CA TYR A 329 2.88 -0.36 22.88
C TYR A 329 4.18 0.33 22.52
N ASP A 330 4.78 0.96 23.52
CA ASP A 330 6.01 1.71 23.37
C ASP A 330 7.23 0.77 23.43
N ILE A 331 8.26 1.08 22.64
CA ILE A 331 9.52 0.34 22.57
C ILE A 331 10.64 1.34 22.22
N HIS A 332 11.78 1.22 22.87
CA HIS A 332 12.91 2.10 22.60
C HIS A 332 13.87 1.50 21.56
N PRO A 333 14.68 2.32 20.86
CA PRO A 333 15.65 1.85 19.88
C PRO A 333 16.56 0.70 20.36
N GLU A 334 16.95 0.71 21.64
CA GLU A 334 17.83 -0.30 22.23
C GLU A 334 17.15 -1.67 22.36
N ASP A 335 15.82 -1.70 22.50
CA ASP A 335 15.04 -2.94 22.56
C ASP A 335 14.98 -3.64 21.19
N TYR A 336 15.05 -2.88 20.09
CA TYR A 336 15.18 -3.47 18.75
C TYR A 336 16.52 -4.20 18.58
N LEU A 337 17.60 -3.75 19.24
CA LEU A 337 18.88 -4.48 19.22
C LEU A 337 18.75 -5.84 19.90
N GLN A 338 18.00 -5.92 21.01
CA GLN A 338 17.69 -7.20 21.66
C GLN A 338 16.85 -8.11 20.75
N TYR A 339 15.90 -7.52 20.01
CA TYR A 339 15.14 -8.25 18.99
C TYR A 339 16.04 -8.80 17.88
N LEU A 340 17.00 -8.00 17.38
CA LEU A 340 17.98 -8.45 16.38
C LEU A 340 18.89 -9.57 16.91
N CYS A 341 19.36 -9.48 18.16
CA CYS A 341 20.18 -10.53 18.79
C CYS A 341 19.36 -11.79 19.16
N GLY A 342 18.04 -11.66 19.33
CA GLY A 342 17.12 -12.73 19.74
C GLY A 342 16.42 -13.46 18.58
N PHE A 343 16.72 -13.12 17.32
CA PHE A 343 16.10 -13.74 16.15
C PHE A 343 16.50 -15.22 16.04
N ASN A 344 15.61 -16.10 16.51
CA ASN A 344 15.62 -17.52 16.23
C ASN A 344 14.34 -17.87 15.45
N THR A 345 14.41 -18.93 14.63
CA THR A 345 13.23 -19.50 13.97
C THR A 345 12.20 -19.94 15.02
N CYS A 346 10.97 -19.45 14.93
CA CYS A 346 9.88 -19.94 15.77
C CYS A 346 9.21 -21.13 15.07
N VAL A 347 9.13 -22.26 15.76
CA VAL A 347 8.31 -23.41 15.34
C VAL A 347 7.12 -23.45 16.30
N LEU A 348 5.92 -23.26 15.76
CA LEU A 348 4.69 -23.56 16.49
C LEU A 348 4.49 -25.07 16.35
N GLY A 349 4.65 -25.80 17.45
CA GLY A 349 4.42 -27.23 17.56
C GLY A 349 3.63 -27.56 18.82
N SER A 350 3.95 -28.68 19.47
CA SER A 350 3.34 -29.06 20.77
C SER A 350 3.63 -28.05 21.89
N ASP A 351 4.72 -27.29 21.76
CA ASP A 351 5.20 -26.37 22.79
C ASP A 351 4.50 -25.02 22.69
N THR A 352 4.07 -24.53 23.85
CA THR A 352 3.39 -23.23 23.98
C THR A 352 4.38 -22.10 23.76
N GLN A 353 4.11 -21.24 22.77
CA GLN A 353 4.89 -20.03 22.54
C GLN A 353 4.29 -18.85 23.29
N THR A 354 5.07 -18.23 24.19
CA THR A 354 4.57 -17.14 25.06
C THR A 354 5.32 -15.85 24.78
N TYR A 355 4.57 -14.78 24.51
CA TYR A 355 5.07 -13.45 24.23
C TYR A 355 4.65 -12.48 25.33
N ARG A 356 5.60 -11.68 25.82
CA ARG A 356 5.33 -10.61 26.78
C ARG A 356 5.05 -9.30 26.03
N ARG A 357 4.07 -8.54 26.48
CA ARG A 357 3.73 -7.21 25.98
C ARG A 357 3.52 -6.26 27.14
N THR A 358 3.98 -5.04 26.99
CA THR A 358 3.78 -3.97 27.96
C THR A 358 2.93 -2.90 27.30
N ALA A 359 1.72 -2.71 27.82
CA ALA A 359 0.82 -1.65 27.38
C ALA A 359 1.00 -0.43 28.29
N MET A 360 1.05 0.75 27.70
CA MET A 360 1.09 2.03 28.39
C MET A 360 -0.24 2.75 28.19
N ASN A 361 -0.86 3.18 29.29
CA ASN A 361 -2.02 4.06 29.24
C ASN A 361 -1.62 5.47 28.85
N VAL A 362 -2.21 6.01 27.80
CA VAL A 362 -1.99 7.38 27.32
C VAL A 362 -3.19 8.30 27.57
N ASP A 363 -4.27 7.78 28.16
CA ASP A 363 -5.41 8.58 28.58
C ASP A 363 -5.29 8.99 30.07
N LYS A 364 -5.95 10.10 30.43
CA LYS A 364 -6.00 10.66 31.78
C LYS A 364 -6.97 9.89 32.70
N THR A 365 -7.81 9.02 32.15
CA THR A 365 -8.89 8.37 32.88
C THR A 365 -8.49 7.01 33.45
N TYR A 366 -9.31 6.52 34.39
CA TYR A 366 -9.23 5.14 34.87
C TYR A 366 -9.79 4.21 33.79
N LEU A 367 -8.95 3.30 33.29
CA LEU A 367 -9.31 2.38 32.21
C LEU A 367 -9.21 0.93 32.66
N VAL A 368 -10.23 0.15 32.28
CA VAL A 368 -10.26 -1.31 32.46
C VAL A 368 -10.44 -1.95 31.11
N TYR A 369 -9.43 -2.70 30.67
CA TYR A 369 -9.46 -3.45 29.43
C TYR A 369 -9.71 -4.92 29.74
N ASN A 370 -10.78 -5.47 29.17
CA ASN A 370 -11.05 -6.89 29.12
C ASN A 370 -10.50 -7.43 27.80
N ASN A 371 -9.69 -8.49 27.84
CA ASN A 371 -9.15 -9.06 26.61
C ASN A 371 -10.26 -9.74 25.81
N LEU A 372 -10.61 -9.17 24.66
CA LEU A 372 -11.39 -9.85 23.63
C LEU A 372 -10.43 -10.71 22.81
N ILE A 373 -10.52 -12.03 22.95
CA ILE A 373 -9.68 -12.96 22.21
C ILE A 373 -10.43 -13.36 20.93
N THR A 374 -9.90 -12.97 19.78
CA THR A 374 -10.35 -13.51 18.49
C THR A 374 -9.80 -14.93 18.36
N SER A 375 -10.68 -15.92 18.11
CA SER A 375 -10.25 -17.30 17.91
C SER A 375 -9.52 -17.43 16.58
N ILE A 376 -8.32 -18.02 16.60
CA ILE A 376 -7.63 -18.47 15.39
C ILE A 376 -7.91 -19.98 15.27
N PRO A 377 -8.46 -20.46 14.13
CA PRO A 377 -8.75 -21.87 13.96
C PRO A 377 -7.52 -22.75 14.28
N ARG A 378 -7.71 -23.75 15.14
CA ARG A 378 -6.69 -24.74 15.56
C ARG A 378 -5.56 -24.19 16.45
N ILE A 379 -5.65 -22.95 16.92
CA ILE A 379 -4.67 -22.35 17.83
C ILE A 379 -5.40 -21.88 19.10
N ASP A 380 -4.99 -22.43 20.24
CA ASP A 380 -5.41 -21.94 21.55
C ASP A 380 -4.61 -20.69 21.91
N ILE A 381 -5.32 -19.61 22.25
CA ILE A 381 -4.74 -18.32 22.64
C ILE A 381 -5.13 -18.06 24.10
N VAL A 382 -4.13 -17.88 24.95
CA VAL A 382 -4.32 -17.57 26.37
C VAL A 382 -3.66 -16.25 26.69
N VAL A 383 -4.39 -15.32 27.31
CA VAL A 383 -3.86 -14.02 27.73
C VAL A 383 -3.93 -13.89 29.24
N TYR A 384 -2.81 -13.54 29.87
CA TYR A 384 -2.71 -13.36 31.32
C TYR A 384 -1.94 -12.09 31.73
N PRO A 385 -2.48 -11.26 32.64
CA PRO A 385 -3.83 -11.34 33.19
C PRO A 385 -4.91 -11.03 32.13
N THR A 386 -6.13 -11.52 32.34
CA THR A 386 -7.26 -11.31 31.42
C THR A 386 -7.85 -9.89 31.50
N VAL A 387 -7.53 -9.16 32.56
CA VAL A 387 -8.00 -7.79 32.81
C VAL A 387 -6.81 -6.91 33.15
N LEU A 388 -6.67 -5.79 32.44
CA LEU A 388 -5.68 -4.75 32.72
C LEU A 388 -6.37 -3.53 33.33
N ARG A 389 -5.88 -3.05 34.48
CA ARG A 389 -6.46 -1.92 35.22
C ARG A 389 -5.46 -0.79 35.34
N PHE A 390 -5.71 0.30 34.64
CA PHE A 390 -4.89 1.51 34.67
C PHE A 390 -5.56 2.57 35.54
N THR A 391 -4.81 3.14 36.48
CA THR A 391 -5.27 4.14 37.46
C THR A 391 -4.74 5.54 37.18
N ARG A 392 -3.73 5.67 36.31
CA ARG A 392 -3.14 6.95 35.92
C ARG A 392 -2.57 6.91 34.50
N MET A 393 -2.44 8.08 33.91
CA MET A 393 -1.70 8.30 32.67
C MET A 393 -0.24 7.84 32.82
N ASN A 394 0.35 7.33 31.74
CA ASN A 394 1.71 6.79 31.65
C ASN A 394 1.98 5.56 32.55
N GLN A 395 0.94 4.98 33.16
CA GLN A 395 1.09 3.69 33.82
C GLN A 395 1.32 2.60 32.79
N LYS A 396 2.36 1.78 33.01
CA LYS A 396 2.70 0.61 32.21
C LYS A 396 2.25 -0.66 32.92
N ILE A 397 1.64 -1.58 32.19
CA ILE A 397 1.25 -2.91 32.68
C ILE A 397 1.72 -3.97 31.68
N THR A 398 2.41 -4.98 32.18
CA THR A 398 2.88 -6.11 31.37
C THR A 398 1.92 -7.28 31.49
N TYR A 399 1.64 -7.91 30.35
CA TYR A 399 0.85 -9.12 30.23
C TYR A 399 1.51 -10.10 29.25
N GLN A 400 1.02 -11.33 29.25
CA GLN A 400 1.54 -12.42 28.43
C GLN A 400 0.46 -12.94 27.51
N ILE A 401 0.84 -13.29 26.29
CA ILE A 401 -0.01 -13.94 25.30
C ILE A 401 0.68 -15.24 24.91
N SER A 402 -0.01 -16.35 25.12
CA SER A 402 0.48 -17.70 24.83
C SER A 402 -0.31 -18.30 23.68
N PHE A 403 0.38 -18.92 22.72
CA PHE A 403 -0.17 -19.61 21.58
C PHE A 403 0.20 -21.09 21.65
N LYS A 404 -0.77 -21.98 21.43
CA LYS A 404 -0.55 -23.42 21.39
C LYS A 404 -1.38 -24.08 20.29
N GLU A 405 -0.79 -24.98 19.52
CA GLU A 405 -1.54 -25.77 18.53
C GLU A 405 -2.48 -26.77 19.25
N GLN A 406 -3.71 -26.88 18.77
CA GLN A 406 -4.67 -27.84 19.30
C GLN A 406 -4.25 -29.28 18.98
N THR A 407 -4.28 -30.15 19.99
CA THR A 407 -3.86 -31.55 19.91
C THR A 407 -4.57 -32.29 18.77
N GLY A 408 -3.79 -32.85 17.82
CA GLY A 408 -4.31 -33.59 16.66
C GLY A 408 -4.35 -32.81 15.33
N SER A 409 -4.01 -31.52 15.36
CA SER A 409 -3.74 -30.74 14.16
C SER A 409 -2.37 -31.16 13.57
N LYS A 410 -2.32 -31.48 12.27
CA LYS A 410 -1.07 -31.79 11.55
C LYS A 410 -0.49 -30.52 10.89
N MET A 411 -0.41 -29.40 11.59
CA MET A 411 0.03 -28.13 10.98
C MET A 411 1.34 -27.67 11.61
N LEU A 412 2.46 -28.13 11.05
CA LEU A 412 3.79 -27.60 11.41
C LEU A 412 3.91 -26.16 10.87
N LEU A 413 3.53 -25.17 11.67
CA LEU A 413 3.77 -23.76 11.33
C LEU A 413 5.24 -23.44 11.63
N THR A 414 6.03 -23.33 10.58
CA THR A 414 7.40 -22.82 10.66
C THR A 414 7.37 -21.33 10.33
N CYS A 415 7.63 -20.48 11.32
CA CYS A 415 7.94 -19.07 11.05
C CYS A 415 9.36 -19.04 10.47
N ARG A 416 9.48 -18.91 9.14
CA ARG A 416 10.77 -18.58 8.53
C ARG A 416 11.06 -17.11 8.84
N ALA A 417 11.96 -16.89 9.79
CA ALA A 417 12.70 -15.64 9.83
C ALA A 417 13.57 -15.61 8.57
N HIS A 418 13.35 -14.65 7.68
CA HIS A 418 14.28 -14.42 6.58
C HIS A 418 15.64 -14.03 7.18
N ARG A 419 16.67 -14.72 6.67
CA ARG A 419 18.11 -14.64 6.97
C ARG A 419 18.58 -13.35 7.67
N LEU A 420 19.25 -13.53 8.81
CA LEU A 420 20.24 -12.58 9.30
C LEU A 420 21.45 -13.34 9.87
N GLU A 421 22.51 -13.44 9.08
CA GLU A 421 23.86 -13.78 9.55
C GLU A 421 24.45 -12.55 10.25
N LEU A 422 24.01 -12.25 11.46
CA LEU A 422 24.66 -11.22 12.29
C LEU A 422 24.53 -11.52 13.78
N LYS A 423 24.98 -12.72 14.18
CA LYS A 423 25.18 -13.07 15.58
C LYS A 423 26.49 -12.54 16.19
N ALA A 424 27.46 -12.11 15.38
CA ALA A 424 28.82 -11.91 15.88
C ALA A 424 29.22 -10.45 16.16
N ALA A 425 28.88 -9.46 15.32
CA ALA A 425 29.54 -8.13 15.42
C ALA A 425 28.83 -7.10 16.33
N LEU A 426 27.50 -7.12 16.43
CA LEU A 426 26.74 -6.16 17.26
C LEU A 426 26.54 -6.65 18.70
N CYS A 427 26.40 -7.97 18.91
CA CYS A 427 26.10 -8.55 20.22
C CYS A 427 27.37 -8.78 21.08
N GLU A 428 28.59 -8.67 20.53
CA GLU A 428 29.85 -8.71 21.31
C GLU A 428 30.19 -7.38 21.99
N LYS A 429 29.69 -6.24 21.47
CA LYS A 429 29.95 -4.91 22.07
C LYS A 429 29.05 -4.55 23.25
N SER A 430 27.96 -5.28 23.50
CA SER A 430 27.10 -5.08 24.69
C SER A 430 27.61 -5.81 25.93
N HIS A 431 28.82 -6.40 25.88
CA HIS A 431 29.42 -7.17 26.98
C HIS A 431 30.70 -6.58 27.58
N PHE A 432 31.04 -5.32 27.27
CA PHE A 432 32.11 -4.60 27.99
C PHE A 432 31.60 -3.23 28.47
N ASP A 433 31.40 -3.17 29.79
CA ASP A 433 31.25 -2.05 30.74
C ASP A 433 30.32 -0.86 30.42
#